data_AF-A0A7W1XA74-F1
#
_entry.id   AF-A0A7W1XA74-F1
#
_cell.length_a   1.000
_cell.length_b   1.000
_cell.length_c   1.000
_cell.angle_alpha   90.00
_cell.angle_beta   90.00
_cell.angle_gamma   90.00
#
_symmetry.space_group_name_H-M   'P 1'
#
loop_
_entity.id
_entity.type
_entity.pdbx_description
1 polymer ?
#
loop_
_entity_poly.entity_id
_entity_poly.type
_entity_poly.pdbx_seq_one_letter_code
_entity_poly.pdbx_strand_id
1 'polypeptide(L)'
;MNDDDSLSWNWDELQKLAYGPLGMKPNEFWELVPSEFLLLVDSYNEVEERKWEIYQQMLAWHAANIMNASGNLKRPVSVEKLIGKKKKTKKMDKEIQKKKLDELKKTFGFN
;
A
#
# COMPACT_ATOMS: atom_id res chain seq x y z
N MET A 1 -26.83 26.33 28.07
CA MET A 1 -27.08 27.11 26.86
C MET A 1 -25.95 26.74 25.93
N ASN A 2 -26.03 25.56 25.30
CA ASN A 2 -26.68 25.32 24.00
C ASN A 2 -25.99 26.24 22.97
N ASP A 3 -25.10 25.78 22.09
CA ASP A 3 -25.22 24.63 21.16
C ASP A 3 -23.82 24.03 20.87
N ASP A 4 -23.59 22.73 21.01
CA ASP A 4 -23.46 21.77 19.88
C ASP A 4 -22.61 22.26 18.68
N ASP A 5 -21.31 22.49 18.91
CA ASP A 5 -20.28 22.73 17.87
C ASP A 5 -19.85 21.46 17.11
N SER A 6 -20.61 20.34 17.20
CA SER A 6 -20.20 19.06 16.61
C SER A 6 -20.33 18.97 15.09
N LEU A 7 -20.88 20.01 14.43
CA LEU A 7 -21.20 20.02 13.00
C LEU A 7 -20.95 21.38 12.32
N SER A 8 -20.00 22.20 12.81
CA SER A 8 -19.60 23.40 12.07
C SER A 8 -18.77 22.99 10.84
N TRP A 9 -19.34 23.11 9.65
CA TRP A 9 -18.62 22.88 8.40
C TRP A 9 -17.41 23.82 8.32
N ASN A 10 -16.20 23.24 8.35
CA ASN A 10 -14.96 24.00 8.21
C ASN A 10 -14.68 24.27 6.72
N TRP A 11 -15.31 25.32 6.20
CA TRP A 11 -15.20 25.72 4.80
C TRP A 11 -13.77 26.03 4.37
N ASP A 12 -12.94 26.56 5.26
CA ASP A 12 -11.53 26.85 4.99
C ASP A 12 -10.72 25.58 4.71
N GLU A 13 -10.99 24.50 5.44
CA GLU A 13 -10.33 23.21 5.22
C GLU A 13 -10.77 22.56 3.90
N LEU A 14 -12.06 22.63 3.59
CA LEU A 14 -12.58 22.10 2.31
C LEU A 14 -12.00 22.86 1.12
N GLN A 15 -11.89 24.19 1.21
CA GLN A 15 -11.27 25.00 0.17
C GLN A 15 -9.77 24.72 0.02
N LYS A 16 -9.04 24.52 1.13
CA LYS A 16 -7.63 24.10 1.06
C LYS A 16 -7.45 22.76 0.38
N LEU A 17 -8.33 21.80 0.67
CA LEU A 17 -8.32 20.47 0.05
C LEU A 17 -8.65 20.54 -1.46
N ALA A 18 -9.65 21.36 -1.80
CA ALA A 18 -10.08 21.62 -3.18
C ALA A 18 -8.99 22.27 -4.03
N TYR A 19 -8.43 23.40 -3.59
CA TYR A 19 -7.52 24.21 -4.40
C TYR A 19 -6.07 23.71 -4.36
N GLY A 20 -5.71 22.98 -3.30
CA GLY A 20 -4.38 22.39 -3.16
C GLY A 20 -4.35 20.97 -3.75
N PRO A 21 -4.55 19.93 -2.94
CA PRO A 21 -4.45 18.52 -3.36
C PRO A 21 -5.26 18.16 -4.60
N LEU A 22 -6.52 18.60 -4.68
CA LEU A 22 -7.39 18.28 -5.82
C LEU A 22 -7.14 19.19 -7.04
N GLY A 23 -6.40 20.30 -6.87
CA GLY A 23 -6.06 21.22 -7.95
C GLY A 23 -7.25 21.87 -8.66
N MET A 24 -8.41 21.93 -8.00
CA MET A 24 -9.63 22.50 -8.55
C MET A 24 -9.57 24.03 -8.57
N LYS A 25 -10.24 24.64 -9.55
CA LYS A 25 -10.43 26.08 -9.56
C LYS A 25 -11.56 26.50 -8.61
N PRO A 26 -11.55 27.74 -8.11
CA PRO A 26 -12.63 28.24 -7.25
C PRO A 26 -14.03 28.08 -7.83
N ASN A 27 -14.21 28.36 -9.12
CA ASN A 27 -15.51 28.20 -9.78
C ASN A 27 -15.97 26.74 -9.80
N GLU A 28 -15.07 25.79 -10.09
CA GLU A 28 -15.39 24.36 -10.10
C GLU A 28 -15.80 23.86 -8.70
N PHE A 29 -15.16 24.37 -7.64
CA PHE A 29 -15.51 24.03 -6.27
C PHE A 29 -16.91 24.51 -5.87
N TRP A 30 -17.28 25.74 -6.22
CA TRP A 30 -18.60 26.30 -5.88
C TRP A 30 -19.75 25.75 -6.72
N GLU A 31 -19.45 25.19 -7.89
CA GLU A 31 -20.44 24.52 -8.76
C GLU A 31 -20.72 23.07 -8.33
N LEU A 32 -19.85 22.46 -7.52
CA LEU A 32 -19.98 21.07 -7.08
C LEU A 32 -21.02 20.88 -5.98
N VAL A 33 -21.74 19.76 -6.06
CA VAL A 33 -22.60 19.29 -4.98
C VAL A 33 -21.73 18.64 -3.89
N PRO A 34 -22.05 18.79 -2.58
CA PRO A 34 -21.25 18.19 -1.51
C PRO A 34 -20.97 16.68 -1.66
N SER A 35 -21.91 15.90 -2.19
CA SER A 35 -21.71 14.48 -2.47
C SER A 35 -20.68 14.21 -3.56
N GLU A 36 -20.60 15.06 -4.58
CA GLU A 36 -19.62 14.95 -5.65
C GLU A 36 -18.23 15.32 -5.15
N PHE A 37 -18.14 16.35 -4.30
CA PHE A 37 -16.89 16.71 -3.64
C PHE A 37 -16.34 15.55 -2.78
N LEU A 38 -17.19 14.89 -1.99
CA LEU A 38 -16.78 13.74 -1.19
C LEU A 38 -16.26 12.59 -2.08
N LEU A 39 -16.94 12.31 -3.18
CA LEU A 39 -16.50 11.28 -4.13
C LEU A 39 -15.12 11.60 -4.75
N LEU A 40 -14.85 12.87 -5.04
CA LEU A 40 -13.54 13.31 -5.53
C LEU A 40 -12.45 13.13 -4.47
N VAL A 41 -12.75 13.49 -3.22
CA VAL A 41 -11.82 13.31 -2.10
C VAL A 41 -11.49 11.84 -1.88
N ASP A 42 -12.50 10.96 -1.89
CA ASP A 42 -12.31 9.52 -1.73
C ASP A 42 -11.44 8.96 -2.86
N SER A 43 -11.76 9.32 -4.11
CA SER A 43 -10.99 8.88 -5.28
C SER A 43 -9.55 9.38 -5.24
N TYR A 44 -9.32 10.61 -4.79
CA TYR A 44 -7.98 11.17 -4.61
C TYR A 44 -7.18 10.39 -3.56
N ASN A 45 -7.80 10.09 -2.41
CA ASN A 45 -7.16 9.32 -1.35
C ASN A 45 -6.76 7.91 -1.82
N GLU A 46 -7.62 7.22 -2.57
CA GLU A 46 -7.31 5.91 -3.15
C GLU A 46 -6.11 5.97 -4.12
N VAL A 47 -6.03 7.03 -4.93
CA VAL A 47 -4.93 7.23 -5.87
C VAL A 47 -3.62 7.51 -5.13
N GLU A 48 -3.64 8.37 -4.11
CA GLU A 48 -2.45 8.67 -3.31
C GLU A 48 -1.99 7.47 -2.49
N GLU A 49 -2.92 6.70 -1.90
CA GLU A 49 -2.59 5.46 -1.20
C GLU A 49 -1.90 4.48 -2.15
N ARG A 50 -2.43 4.28 -3.36
CA ARG A 50 -1.83 3.41 -4.37
C ARG A 50 -0.43 3.87 -4.79
N LYS A 51 -0.22 5.18 -4.97
CA LYS A 51 1.11 5.72 -5.27
C LYS A 51 2.08 5.43 -4.12
N TRP A 52 1.64 5.64 -2.89
CA TRP A 52 2.45 5.38 -1.70
C TRP A 52 2.80 3.90 -1.58
N GLU A 53 1.86 2.98 -1.84
CA GLU A 53 2.13 1.55 -1.87
C GLU A 53 3.21 1.17 -2.90
N ILE A 54 3.19 1.77 -4.09
CA ILE A 54 4.20 1.54 -5.13
C ILE A 54 5.56 2.06 -4.67
N TYR A 55 5.63 3.27 -4.11
CA TYR A 55 6.89 3.82 -3.58
C TYR A 55 7.46 2.98 -2.46
N GLN A 56 6.63 2.54 -1.52
CA GLN A 56 7.04 1.62 -0.46
C GLN A 56 7.59 0.31 -1.03
N GLN A 57 6.95 -0.26 -2.06
CA GLN A 57 7.44 -1.47 -2.73
C GLN A 57 8.79 -1.26 -3.40
N MET A 58 8.96 -0.16 -4.14
CA MET A 58 10.21 0.17 -4.80
C MET A 58 11.35 0.37 -3.79
N LEU A 59 11.09 1.13 -2.71
CA LEU A 59 12.08 1.37 -1.65
C LEU A 59 12.43 0.09 -0.91
N ALA A 60 11.44 -0.73 -0.58
CA ALA A 60 11.68 -2.03 0.07
C ALA A 60 12.45 -2.98 -0.85
N TRP A 61 12.18 -2.97 -2.16
CA TRP A 61 12.97 -3.74 -3.13
C TRP A 61 14.42 -3.28 -3.18
N HIS A 62 14.64 -1.97 -3.28
CA HIS A 62 15.97 -1.39 -3.29
C HIS A 62 16.74 -1.71 -2.00
N ALA A 63 16.12 -1.50 -0.84
CA ALA A 63 16.71 -1.81 0.45
C ALA A 63 17.02 -3.29 0.62
N ALA A 64 16.11 -4.19 0.20
CA ALA A 64 16.33 -5.63 0.25
C ALA A 64 17.57 -6.03 -0.57
N ASN A 65 17.74 -5.47 -1.77
CA ASN A 65 18.90 -5.75 -2.62
C ASN A 65 20.21 -5.30 -1.96
N ILE A 66 20.26 -4.07 -1.44
CA ILE A 66 21.45 -3.56 -0.74
C ILE A 66 21.78 -4.42 0.48
N MET A 67 20.78 -4.70 1.32
CA MET A 67 20.99 -5.49 2.54
C MET A 67 21.49 -6.90 2.22
N ASN A 68 20.92 -7.54 1.20
CA ASN A 68 21.30 -8.90 0.79
C ASN A 68 22.68 -8.93 0.12
N ALA A 69 23.04 -7.90 -0.64
CA ALA A 69 24.35 -7.78 -1.28
C ALA A 69 25.47 -7.46 -0.28
N SER A 70 25.16 -6.82 0.86
CA SER A 70 26.16 -6.40 1.85
C SER A 70 26.91 -7.55 2.54
N GLY A 71 26.43 -8.80 2.42
CA GLY A 71 27.04 -9.97 3.07
C GLY A 71 26.86 -10.04 4.59
N ASN A 72 26.28 -9.00 5.22
CA ASN A 72 26.12 -8.91 6.67
C ASN A 72 24.94 -9.73 7.23
N LEU A 73 24.11 -10.30 6.36
CA LEU A 73 22.89 -11.02 6.75
C LEU A 73 23.06 -12.53 6.73
N LYS A 74 22.75 -13.19 7.85
CA LYS A 74 22.66 -14.66 7.94
C LYS A 74 21.55 -15.27 7.09
N ARG A 75 20.51 -14.49 6.75
CA ARG A 75 19.37 -14.90 5.91
C ARG A 75 18.92 -13.75 5.03
N PRO A 76 18.55 -14.00 3.77
CA PRO A 76 18.08 -12.95 2.87
C PRO A 76 16.78 -12.32 3.40
N VAL A 77 16.69 -11.01 3.26
CA VAL A 77 15.48 -10.22 3.56
C VAL A 77 14.65 -10.09 2.28
N SER A 78 13.35 -10.33 2.39
CA SER A 78 12.40 -10.15 1.29
C SER A 78 11.63 -8.84 1.43
N VAL A 79 11.14 -8.33 0.29
CA VAL A 79 10.35 -7.09 0.21
C VAL A 79 9.13 -7.15 1.12
N GLU A 80 8.41 -8.29 1.16
CA GLU A 80 7.21 -8.44 1.99
C GLU A 80 7.54 -8.34 3.49
N LYS A 81 8.74 -8.78 3.88
CA LYS A 81 9.20 -8.69 5.26
C LYS A 81 9.49 -7.24 5.66
N LEU A 82 10.00 -6.42 4.72
CA LEU A 82 10.26 -5.00 4.94
C LEU A 82 8.98 -4.18 5.00
N ILE A 83 7.98 -4.50 4.16
CA ILE A 83 6.68 -3.82 4.14
C ILE A 83 5.77 -4.29 5.29
N GLY A 84 6.14 -5.36 6.01
CA GLY A 84 5.34 -5.89 7.11
C GLY A 84 4.06 -6.61 6.67
N LYS A 85 3.89 -6.91 5.37
CA LYS A 85 2.79 -7.74 4.88
C LYS A 85 2.96 -9.15 5.45
N LYS A 86 2.16 -9.50 6.47
CA LYS A 86 2.14 -10.85 7.06
C LYS A 86 1.88 -11.85 5.95
N LYS A 87 2.89 -12.66 5.59
CA LYS A 87 2.67 -13.82 4.73
C LYS A 87 1.58 -14.66 5.39
N LYS A 88 0.43 -14.82 4.72
CA LYS A 88 -0.51 -15.91 5.03
C LYS A 88 0.23 -17.20 4.71
N THR A 89 1.03 -17.70 5.65
CA THR A 89 1.68 -18.99 5.53
C THR A 89 0.58 -20.04 5.57
N LYS A 90 0.09 -20.45 4.39
CA LYS A 90 -0.48 -21.78 4.25
C LYS A 90 0.67 -22.73 4.61
N LYS A 91 0.66 -23.26 5.84
CA LYS A 91 1.54 -24.35 6.22
C LYS A 91 1.21 -25.51 5.30
N MET A 92 1.94 -25.61 4.19
CA MET A 92 1.85 -26.78 3.33
C MET A 92 2.47 -27.94 4.11
N ASP A 93 1.78 -29.07 4.13
CA ASP A 93 2.19 -30.22 4.92
C ASP A 93 3.61 -30.66 4.53
N LYS A 94 4.43 -31.01 5.52
CA LYS A 94 5.84 -31.39 5.31
C LYS A 94 5.95 -32.61 4.41
N GLU A 95 4.95 -33.49 4.44
CA GLU A 95 4.88 -34.67 3.61
C GLU A 95 4.67 -34.33 2.12
N ILE A 96 3.86 -33.29 1.85
CA ILE A 96 3.61 -32.78 0.49
C ILE A 96 4.86 -32.08 -0.05
N GLN A 97 5.61 -31.37 0.80
CA GLN A 97 6.88 -30.75 0.41
C GLN A 97 7.92 -31.80 0.00
N LYS A 98 8.03 -32.90 0.76
CA LYS A 98 8.98 -33.97 0.48
C LYS A 98 8.66 -34.67 -0.84
N LYS A 99 7.39 -35.02 -1.08
CA LYS A 99 6.96 -35.62 -2.35
C LYS A 99 7.28 -34.75 -3.57
N LYS A 100 7.01 -33.44 -3.50
CA LYS A 100 7.35 -32.51 -4.58
C LYS A 100 8.86 -32.41 -4.82
N LEU A 101 9.66 -32.43 -3.76
CA LEU A 101 11.12 -32.40 -3.88
C LEU A 101 11.64 -33.67 -4.57
N ASP A 102 11.11 -34.83 -4.20
CA ASP A 102 11.50 -36.12 -4.78
C ASP A 102 11.07 -36.22 -6.26
N GLU A 103 9.89 -35.71 -6.61
CA GLU A 103 9.43 -35.60 -8.01
C GLU A 103 10.35 -34.70 -8.84
N LEU A 104 10.74 -33.53 -8.31
CA LEU A 104 11.66 -32.61 -8.96
C LEU A 104 13.05 -33.22 -9.18
N LYS A 105 13.62 -33.88 -8.17
CA LYS A 105 14.92 -34.57 -8.31
C LYS A 105 14.88 -35.61 -9.44
N LYS A 106 13.77 -36.34 -9.54
CA LYS A 106 13.55 -37.36 -10.57
C LYS A 106 13.39 -36.76 -11.97
N THR A 107 12.75 -35.59 -12.10
CA THR A 107 12.58 -34.91 -13.40
C THR A 107 13.88 -34.30 -13.90
N PHE A 108 14.73 -33.80 -13.01
CA PHE A 108 15.99 -33.15 -13.37
C PHE A 108 17.22 -34.08 -13.32
N GLY A 109 17.02 -35.39 -13.11
CA GLY A 109 18.09 -36.40 -13.18
C GLY A 109 19.10 -36.37 -12.04
N PHE A 110 18.74 -35.74 -10.91
CA PHE A 110 19.55 -35.78 -9.70
C PHE A 110 19.24 -37.06 -8.92
N ASN A 111 20.12 -38.07 -9.00
CA ASN A 111 20.17 -39.22 -8.10
C ASN A 111 20.98 -38.89 -6.84
#